data_AF-A0A7M2WVT2-F1
#
_entry.id   AF-A0A7M2WVT2-F1
#
_cell.length_a   1.000
_cell.length_b   1.000
_cell.length_c   1.000
_cell.angle_alpha   90.00
_cell.angle_beta   90.00
_cell.angle_gamma   90.00
#
_symmetry.space_group_name_H-M   'P 1'
#
loop_
_entity.id
_entity.type
_entity.pdbx_description
1 polymer ?
#
loop_
_entity_poly.entity_id
_entity_poly.type
_entity_poly.pdbx_seq_one_letter_code
_entity_poly.pdbx_strand_id
1 'polypeptide(L)' 'MTPSNRNVLVVNVAYWVVAALLHPLASLLPSESGQTPRIFSLLIPLVFIGLASGSTYMIARAMRQPKGQ' A
#
# COMPACT_ATOMS: atom_id res chain seq x y z
N MET A 1 16.75 17.44 -6.17
CA MET A 1 16.28 16.19 -5.54
C MET A 1 17.06 15.04 -6.15
N THR A 2 17.84 14.31 -5.36
CA THR A 2 18.55 13.11 -5.84
C THR A 2 17.53 12.07 -6.35
N PRO A 3 17.85 11.26 -7.37
CA PRO A 3 16.91 10.31 -7.97
C PRO A 3 16.30 9.34 -6.94
N SER A 4 17.05 9.02 -5.87
CA SER A 4 16.58 8.22 -4.73
C SER A 4 15.36 8.82 -4.03
N ASN A 5 15.30 10.14 -3.82
CA ASN A 5 14.18 10.79 -3.13
C ASN A 5 12.90 10.80 -3.99
N ARG A 6 13.04 10.88 -5.31
CA ARG A 6 11.90 10.83 -6.24
C ARG A 6 11.24 9.45 -6.23
N ASN A 7 12.02 8.38 -6.18
CA ASN A 7 11.50 7.01 -6.13
C ASN A 7 10.74 6.72 -4.84
N VAL A 8 11.26 7.15 -3.68
CA VAL A 8 10.56 6.97 -2.39
C VAL A 8 9.22 7.71 -2.38
N LEU A 9 9.20 8.93 -2.93
CA LEU A 9 7.97 9.74 -2.97
C LEU A 9 6.93 9.13 -3.94
N VAL A 10 7.37 8.60 -5.08
CA VAL A 10 6.51 7.88 -6.03
C VAL A 10 5.91 6.62 -5.39
N VAL A 11 6.71 5.81 -4.69
CA VAL A 11 6.23 4.61 -4.01
C VAL A 11 5.22 4.96 -2.92
N ASN A 12 5.49 6.01 -2.13
CA ASN A 12 4.57 6.48 -1.10
C ASN A 12 3.24 6.99 -1.70
N VAL A 13 3.29 7.75 -2.79
CA VAL A 13 2.05 8.22 -3.45
C VAL A 13 1.28 7.05 -4.05
N ALA A 14 1.96 6.13 -4.74
CA ALA A 14 1.33 4.92 -5.29
C ALA A 14 0.66 4.07 -4.19
N TYR A 15 1.29 3.98 -3.03
CA TYR A 15 0.75 3.32 -1.85
C TYR A 15 -0.59 3.92 -1.40
N TRP A 16 -0.63 5.25 -1.24
CA TRP A 16 -1.84 5.96 -0.84
C TRP A 16 -2.96 5.85 -1.88
N VAL A 17 -2.60 5.83 -3.18
CA VAL A 17 -3.55 5.60 -4.27
C VAL A 17 -4.16 4.20 -4.19
N VAL A 18 -3.36 3.15 -3.98
CA VAL A 18 -3.86 1.77 -3.83
C VAL A 18 -4.76 1.65 -2.60
N ALA A 19 -4.36 2.25 -1.48
CA ALA A 19 -5.15 2.28 -0.25
C ALA A 19 -6.52 2.97 -0.45
N ALA A 20 -6.55 4.10 -1.15
CA ALA A 20 -7.77 4.83 -1.47
C ALA A 20 -8.69 4.07 -2.44
N LEU A 21 -8.12 3.35 -3.41
CA LEU A 21 -8.87 2.56 -4.39
C LEU A 21 -9.44 1.26 -3.82
N LEU A 22 -8.85 0.73 -2.75
CA LEU A 22 -9.29 -0.53 -2.14
C LEU A 22 -10.73 -0.44 -1.61
N HIS A 23 -11.14 0.73 -1.11
CA HIS A 23 -12.48 0.95 -0.55
C HIS A 23 -13.59 0.89 -1.61
N PRO A 24 -13.56 1.68 -2.72
CA PRO A 24 -14.55 1.55 -3.78
C PRO A 24 -14.47 0.21 -4.53
N LEU A 25 -13.27 -0.39 -4.68
CA LEU A 25 -13.12 -1.72 -5.28
C LEU A 25 -13.84 -2.81 -4.47
N ALA A 26 -13.75 -2.75 -3.13
CA ALA A 26 -14.49 -3.65 -2.25
C ALA A 26 -16.00 -3.44 -2.34
N SER A 27 -16.47 -2.21 -2.58
CA SER A 27 -17.88 -1.87 -2.74
C SER A 27 -18.45 -2.19 -4.13
N LEU A 28 -17.58 -2.27 -5.15
CA LEU A 28 -17.95 -2.62 -6.53
C LEU A 28 -18.06 -4.13 -6.76
N LEU A 29 -17.48 -4.95 -5.88
CA LEU A 29 -17.65 -6.39 -5.93
C LEU A 29 -19.10 -6.74 -5.58
N PRO A 30 -19.89 -7.24 -6.54
CA PRO A 30 -21.30 -7.52 -6.32
C PRO A 30 -21.40 -8.65 -5.30
N SER A 31 -21.79 -8.33 -4.06
CA SER A 31 -22.32 -9.35 -3.17
C SER A 31 -23.75 -9.62 -3.61
N GLU A 32 -24.07 -10.85 -3.98
CA GLU A 32 -25.44 -11.24 -4.35
C GLU A 32 -26.48 -10.96 -3.24
N SER A 33 -26.02 -10.68 -2.02
CA SER A 33 -26.84 -10.38 -0.84
C SER A 33 -26.96 -8.89 -0.48
N GLY A 34 -26.33 -7.97 -1.22
CA GLY A 34 -26.26 -6.54 -0.86
C GLY A 34 -25.46 -6.24 0.44
N GLN A 35 -24.79 -7.23 1.02
CA GLN A 35 -23.91 -7.08 2.17
C GLN A 35 -22.45 -7.21 1.75
N THR A 36 -21.63 -6.20 2.08
CA THR A 36 -20.18 -6.23 1.87
C THR A 36 -19.61 -7.52 2.48
N PRO A 37 -18.95 -8.39 1.68
CA PRO A 37 -18.51 -9.70 2.16
C PRO A 37 -17.57 -9.56 3.36
N ARG A 38 -17.87 -10.24 4.48
CA ARG A 38 -17.06 -10.19 5.71
C ARG A 38 -15.60 -10.59 5.51
N ILE A 39 -15.26 -11.21 4.40
CA ILE A 39 -13.86 -11.49 4.04
C ILE A 39 -13.06 -10.19 3.85
N PHE A 40 -13.68 -9.11 3.34
CA PHE A 40 -13.00 -7.83 3.14
C PHE A 40 -12.65 -7.13 4.45
N SER A 41 -13.40 -7.35 5.54
CA SER A 41 -13.03 -6.80 6.85
C SER A 41 -11.77 -7.43 7.42
N LEU A 42 -11.37 -8.61 6.93
CA LEU A 42 -10.08 -9.24 7.24
C LEU A 42 -9.03 -8.94 6.18
N LEU A 43 -9.41 -8.95 4.90
CA LEU A 43 -8.50 -8.79 3.77
C LEU A 43 -7.94 -7.36 3.67
N ILE A 44 -8.78 -6.35 3.91
CA ILE A 44 -8.37 -4.93 3.89
C ILE A 44 -7.26 -4.67 4.94
N PRO A 45 -7.45 -4.98 6.24
CA PRO A 45 -6.38 -4.78 7.22
C PRO A 45 -5.15 -5.63 6.93
N LEU A 46 -5.28 -6.87 6.44
CA LEU A 46 -4.14 -7.70 6.02
C LEU A 46 -3.33 -7.04 4.91
N VAL A 47 -4.00 -6.50 3.89
CA VAL A 47 -3.37 -5.76 2.79
C VAL A 47 -2.67 -4.52 3.33
N PHE A 48 -3.31 -3.74 4.21
CA PHE A 48 -2.71 -2.56 4.83
C PHE A 48 -1.48 -2.89 5.69
N ILE A 49 -1.51 -3.98 6.46
CA ILE A 49 -0.37 -4.42 7.28
C ILE A 49 0.79 -4.89 6.38
N GLY A 50 0.51 -5.69 5.35
CA GLY A 50 1.52 -6.17 4.40
C GLY A 50 2.16 -5.02 3.63
N LEU A 51 1.33 -4.10 3.18
CA LEU A 51 1.76 -2.86 2.56
C LEU A 51 2.63 -2.03 3.54
N ALA A 52 2.20 -1.80 4.78
CA ALA A 52 2.94 -0.97 5.76
C ALA A 52 4.30 -1.60 6.11
N SER A 53 4.32 -2.93 6.22
CA SER A 53 5.54 -3.71 6.42
C SER A 53 6.47 -3.59 5.22
N GLY A 54 5.94 -3.68 3.99
CA GLY A 54 6.69 -3.52 2.75
C GLY A 54 7.28 -2.11 2.59
N SER A 55 6.49 -1.07 2.89
CA SER A 55 6.95 0.33 2.90
C SER A 55 8.10 0.54 3.90
N THR A 56 7.90 0.07 5.14
CA THR A 56 8.92 0.16 6.19
C THR A 56 10.20 -0.58 5.80
N TYR A 57 10.08 -1.78 5.20
CA TYR A 57 11.22 -2.55 4.70
C TYR A 57 11.96 -1.81 3.57
N MET A 58 11.24 -1.22 2.60
CA MET A 58 11.87 -0.47 1.52
C MET A 58 12.58 0.79 2.03
N ILE A 59 11.99 1.51 2.98
CA ILE A 59 12.61 2.67 3.62
C ILE A 59 13.85 2.24 4.43
N ALA A 60 13.75 1.18 5.23
CA ALA A 60 14.88 0.65 6.00
C ALA A 60 16.02 0.20 5.08
N ARG A 61 15.69 -0.43 3.94
CA ARG A 61 16.67 -0.81 2.90
C ARG A 61 17.32 0.41 2.26
N ALA A 62 16.54 1.44 1.92
CA ALA A 62 17.05 2.67 1.35
C ALA A 62 17.96 3.44 2.32
N MET A 63 17.66 3.42 3.62
CA MET A 63 18.51 4.03 4.66
C MET A 63 19.78 3.23 4.94
N ARG A 64 19.75 1.90 4.77
CA ARG A 64 20.92 1.02 4.93
C ARG A 64 21.87 1.03 3.74
N GLN A 65 21.46 1.54 2.57
CA GLN A 65 22.39 1.76 1.47
C GLN A 65 23.25 2.99 1.80
N PRO A 66 24.58 2.84 1.96
CA PRO A 66 25.45 3.97 2.17
C PRO A 66 25.35 4.87 0.94
N LYS A 67 25.14 6.16 1.20
CA LYS A 67 25.13 7.23 0.19
C LYS A 67 26.56 7.36 -0.35
N GLY A 68 26.95 6.49 -1.29
CA GLY A 68 28.31 6.43 -1.79
C GLY A 68 28.57 5.30 -2.78
N GLN A 69 28.09 5.48 -4.01
CA GLN A 69 28.87 5.36 -5.25
C GLN A 69 28.19 6.18 -6.33
#